data_AF-A0A6I1JMA0-F1
#
_entry.id   AF-A0A6I1JMA0-F1
#
_cell.length_a   1.000
_cell.length_b   1.000
_cell.length_c   1.000
_cell.angle_alpha   90.00
_cell.angle_beta   90.00
_cell.angle_gamma   90.00
#
_symmetry.space_group_name_H-M   'P 1'
#
loop_
_entity.id
_entity.type
_entity.pdbx_description
1 polymer ?
#
loop_
_entity_poly.entity_id
_entity_poly.type
_entity_poly.pdbx_seq_one_letter_code
_entity_poly.pdbx_strand_id
1 'polypeptide(L)'
;MMAATGPPIASRLHFGSRLVFDRTGHLFVTTGDRFGQMEQSQNPSNTLAKIVRITTDGQPAADNTAATGQSGWDAAIWAIGLRNVQGAALHPETGRLWVSNHGPRGGDGLYAVRPGENYGWPVISWGTHYDGRPINGGLRQREGLVQPLVHWTPSIAPSGLTFYSSDLMPEWKGNAFSGALAGRMLVRIVLDGEKVIRQERLLTDLGHRFRDVQQGPDGALWLLTDARDGALLRLAPPGR
;
A
#
# COMPACT_ATOMS: atom_id res chain seq x y z
N MET A 1 16.68 14.12 9.32
CA MET A 1 15.51 15.02 9.20
C MET A 1 15.14 15.07 7.74
N MET A 2 14.02 14.45 7.32
CA MET A 2 13.53 14.60 5.95
C MET A 2 13.22 16.07 5.72
N ALA A 3 14.01 16.74 4.90
CA ALA A 3 13.76 18.11 4.55
C ALA A 3 12.61 18.14 3.53
N ALA A 4 11.37 18.16 4.02
CA ALA A 4 10.30 18.79 3.25
C ALA A 4 10.61 20.28 3.23
N THR A 5 11.37 20.75 2.23
CA THR A 5 11.87 22.12 2.11
C THR A 5 10.78 23.13 1.68
N GLY A 6 9.51 22.86 2.00
CA GLY A 6 8.38 23.70 1.64
C GLY A 6 7.36 23.85 2.77
N PRO A 7 6.48 24.86 2.70
CA PRO A 7 5.43 25.06 3.69
C PRO A 7 4.52 23.82 3.78
N PRO A 8 3.97 23.51 4.97
CA PRO A 8 3.07 22.38 5.14
C PRO A 8 1.87 22.46 4.18
N ILE A 9 1.58 21.35 3.50
CA ILE A 9 0.42 21.27 2.61
C ILE A 9 -0.84 21.07 3.46
N ALA A 10 -1.72 22.07 3.44
CA ALA A 10 -3.00 22.05 4.13
C ALA A 10 -3.92 20.96 3.54
N SER A 11 -3.99 19.81 4.20
CA SER A 11 -4.89 18.71 3.85
C SER A 11 -5.10 17.79 5.05
N ARG A 12 -6.30 17.22 5.14
CA ARG A 12 -6.66 16.20 6.15
C ARG A 12 -6.70 14.79 5.55
N LEU A 13 -6.29 14.63 4.29
CA LEU A 13 -6.42 13.40 3.53
C LEU A 13 -5.08 12.97 2.95
N HIS A 14 -4.96 11.68 2.66
CA HIS A 14 -3.85 11.08 1.94
C HIS A 14 -2.46 11.38 2.53
N PHE A 15 -2.26 10.93 3.76
CA PHE A 15 -0.94 10.96 4.39
C PHE A 15 -0.08 9.75 4.01
N GLY A 16 -0.70 8.63 3.61
CA GLY A 16 -0.05 7.33 3.59
C GLY A 16 0.30 6.89 5.01
N SER A 17 1.59 6.89 5.33
CA SER A 17 2.19 6.76 6.67
C SER A 17 2.40 5.35 7.21
N ARG A 18 2.49 4.33 6.34
CA ARG A 18 3.00 3.02 6.78
C ARG A 18 4.51 3.04 6.88
N LEU A 19 5.00 2.38 7.91
CA LEU A 19 6.42 2.19 8.22
C LEU A 19 6.70 0.68 8.19
N VAL A 20 7.68 0.26 7.38
CA VAL A 20 8.07 -1.15 7.27
C VAL A 20 9.58 -1.23 7.28
N PHE A 21 10.15 -1.90 8.29
CA PHE A 21 11.57 -2.22 8.28
C PHE A 21 11.86 -3.25 7.19
N ASP A 22 12.86 -2.97 6.37
CA ASP A 22 13.36 -3.92 5.40
C ASP A 22 14.36 -4.89 6.02
N ARG A 23 14.80 -5.89 5.24
CA ARG A 23 15.74 -6.92 5.72
C ARG A 23 17.16 -6.43 5.96
N THR A 24 17.47 -5.22 5.51
CA THR A 24 18.79 -4.58 5.71
C THR A 24 18.77 -3.65 6.92
N GLY A 25 17.63 -3.49 7.60
CA GLY A 25 17.47 -2.60 8.75
C GLY A 25 17.09 -1.17 8.38
N HIS A 26 16.90 -0.86 7.09
CA HIS A 26 16.36 0.43 6.65
C HIS A 26 14.83 0.44 6.79
N LEU A 27 14.23 1.62 6.67
CA LEU A 27 12.81 1.88 6.85
C LEU A 27 12.19 2.34 5.54
N PHE A 28 11.22 1.56 5.05
CA PHE A 28 10.27 2.05 4.07
C PHE A 28 9.23 2.94 4.74
N VAL A 29 8.97 4.10 4.14
CA VAL A 29 7.94 5.06 4.53
C VAL A 29 7.02 5.30 3.34
N THR A 30 5.72 5.10 3.53
CA THR A 30 4.73 5.36 2.49
C THR A 30 4.14 6.75 2.65
N THR A 31 3.87 7.43 1.54
CA THR A 31 3.26 8.76 1.56
C THR A 31 2.07 8.84 0.61
N GLY A 32 1.27 9.90 0.72
CA GLY A 32 0.15 10.18 -0.18
C GLY A 32 0.23 11.57 -0.82
N ASP A 33 -0.61 11.78 -1.83
CA ASP A 33 -0.66 13.01 -2.64
C ASP A 33 -1.46 14.16 -1.99
N ARG A 34 -1.79 14.04 -0.69
CA ARG A 34 -2.55 15.05 0.06
C ARG A 34 -3.94 15.36 -0.53
N PHE A 35 -4.51 14.51 -1.39
CA PHE A 35 -5.81 14.63 -2.07
C PHE A 35 -5.92 15.77 -3.10
N GLY A 36 -4.91 16.62 -3.21
CA GLY A 36 -4.89 17.76 -4.14
C GLY A 36 -3.59 17.93 -4.91
N GLN A 37 -2.57 17.10 -4.65
CA GLN A 37 -1.25 17.20 -5.25
C GLN A 37 -0.96 16.02 -6.17
N MET A 38 -1.96 15.56 -6.93
CA MET A 38 -1.84 14.35 -7.75
C MET A 38 -0.63 14.38 -8.69
N GLU A 39 -0.34 15.53 -9.32
CA GLU A 39 0.81 15.68 -10.23
C GLU A 39 2.15 15.50 -9.52
N GLN A 40 2.21 15.78 -8.21
CA GLN A 40 3.44 15.58 -7.44
C GLN A 40 3.82 14.11 -7.32
N SER A 41 2.89 13.17 -7.51
CA SER A 41 3.21 11.74 -7.55
C SER A 41 4.19 11.38 -8.68
N GLN A 42 4.21 12.15 -9.78
CA GLN A 42 5.14 12.01 -10.91
C GLN A 42 6.40 12.86 -10.77
N ASN A 43 6.41 13.85 -9.87
CA ASN A 43 7.58 14.68 -9.61
C ASN A 43 8.60 13.89 -8.77
N PRO A 44 9.81 13.60 -9.28
CA PRO A 44 10.81 12.83 -8.56
C PRO A 44 11.62 13.68 -7.56
N SER A 45 11.45 15.00 -7.55
CA SER A 45 12.21 15.90 -6.66
C SER A 45 11.60 16.06 -5.26
N ASN A 46 10.50 15.34 -4.95
CA ASN A 46 9.88 15.38 -3.63
C ASN A 46 9.23 14.05 -3.24
N THR A 47 8.92 13.92 -1.95
CA THR A 47 8.45 12.69 -1.32
C THR A 47 6.92 12.54 -1.28
N LEU A 48 6.15 13.36 -2.01
CA LEU A 48 4.68 13.24 -2.04
C LEU A 48 4.24 12.07 -2.92
N ALA A 49 3.38 11.22 -2.36
CA ALA A 49 2.80 10.05 -3.02
C ALA A 49 3.86 9.08 -3.58
N LYS A 50 4.84 8.74 -2.74
CA LYS A 50 6.01 7.93 -3.01
C LYS A 50 6.10 6.72 -2.08
N ILE A 51 6.96 5.79 -2.45
CA ILE A 51 7.65 4.95 -1.48
C ILE A 51 9.02 5.58 -1.24
N VAL A 52 9.32 5.82 0.02
CA VAL A 52 10.61 6.36 0.46
C VAL A 52 11.33 5.28 1.26
N ARG A 53 12.66 5.21 1.16
CA ARG A 53 13.50 4.30 1.93
C ARG A 53 14.65 5.05 2.59
N ILE A 54 14.74 4.95 3.92
CA ILE A 54 15.66 5.73 4.75
C ILE A 54 16.32 4.86 5.82
N THR A 55 17.43 5.30 6.40
CA THR A 55 17.97 4.75 7.65
C THR A 55 17.05 5.08 8.84
N THR A 56 17.29 4.44 9.98
CA THR A 56 16.56 4.74 11.23
C THR A 56 16.80 6.16 11.75
N ASP A 57 17.91 6.79 11.36
CA ASP A 57 18.22 8.19 11.65
C ASP A 57 17.58 9.16 10.62
N GLY A 58 16.84 8.62 9.66
CA GLY A 58 16.08 9.36 8.67
C GLY A 58 16.93 9.95 7.54
N GLN A 59 18.10 9.37 7.26
CA GLN A 59 18.90 9.68 6.07
C GLN A 59 18.49 8.78 4.89
N PRO A 60 18.64 9.21 3.63
CA PRO A 60 18.50 8.31 2.49
C PRO A 60 19.36 7.04 2.65
N ALA A 61 18.79 5.87 2.33
CA ALA A 61 19.59 4.64 2.28
C ALA A 61 20.62 4.72 1.14
N ALA A 62 21.85 4.25 1.37
CA ALA A 62 22.99 4.47 0.47
C ALA A 62 22.84 3.79 -0.91
N ASP A 63 22.02 2.74 -0.99
CA ASP A 63 21.72 1.95 -2.19
C ASP A 63 20.34 2.27 -2.80
N ASN A 64 19.78 3.44 -2.50
CA ASN A 64 18.56 3.93 -3.15
C ASN A 64 18.73 4.22 -4.65
N THR A 65 17.63 4.35 -5.38
CA THR A 65 17.63 4.46 -6.85
C THR A 65 18.27 5.74 -7.40
N ALA A 66 18.23 6.82 -6.63
CA ALA A 66 19.00 8.03 -6.92
C ALA A 66 20.52 7.77 -6.88
N ALA A 67 20.98 6.91 -5.96
CA ALA A 67 22.38 6.49 -5.89
C ALA A 67 22.75 5.53 -7.04
N THR A 68 21.77 4.93 -7.73
CA THR A 68 21.98 4.06 -8.90
C THR A 68 21.74 4.75 -10.25
N GLY A 69 21.69 6.08 -10.31
CA GLY A 69 21.80 6.84 -11.58
C GLY A 69 20.56 7.59 -12.07
N GLN A 70 19.48 7.67 -11.30
CA GLN A 70 18.30 8.48 -11.65
C GLN A 70 18.51 9.96 -11.25
N SER A 71 19.13 10.74 -12.14
CA SER A 71 19.35 12.18 -11.93
C SER A 71 18.02 12.92 -11.67
N GLY A 72 18.04 13.86 -10.72
CA GLY A 72 16.88 14.69 -10.35
C GLY A 72 15.89 14.03 -9.37
N TRP A 73 16.14 12.78 -8.96
CA TRP A 73 15.39 12.13 -7.89
C TRP A 73 15.90 12.58 -6.52
N ASP A 74 14.97 12.87 -5.61
CA ASP A 74 15.28 12.97 -4.20
C ASP A 74 15.91 11.65 -3.74
N ALA A 75 17.03 11.74 -3.02
CA ALA A 75 17.85 10.60 -2.66
C ALA A 75 17.10 9.55 -1.82
N ALA A 76 16.06 9.95 -1.10
CA ALA A 76 15.26 9.05 -0.27
C ALA A 76 14.23 8.25 -1.07
N ILE A 77 13.88 8.65 -2.29
CA ILE A 77 12.83 8.00 -3.07
C ILE A 77 13.27 6.60 -3.50
N TRP A 78 12.37 5.65 -3.29
CA TRP A 78 12.49 4.28 -3.77
C TRP A 78 11.60 4.04 -5.00
N ALA A 79 10.38 4.59 -5.03
CA ALA A 79 9.44 4.42 -6.12
C ALA A 79 8.41 5.57 -6.20
N ILE A 80 7.84 5.81 -7.39
CA ILE A 80 6.94 6.95 -7.68
C ILE A 80 5.58 6.52 -8.26
N GLY A 81 4.67 7.48 -8.45
CA GLY A 81 3.40 7.25 -9.17
C GLY A 81 2.35 6.50 -8.35
N LEU A 82 2.33 6.66 -7.03
CA LEU A 82 1.27 6.16 -6.15
C LEU A 82 0.35 7.30 -5.73
N ARG A 83 -0.79 7.00 -5.09
CA ARG A 83 -1.80 7.99 -4.71
C ARG A 83 -1.88 8.18 -3.20
N ASN A 84 -2.26 7.12 -2.49
CA ASN A 84 -2.40 7.09 -1.03
C ASN A 84 -2.26 5.65 -0.54
N VAL A 85 -1.03 5.28 -0.17
CA VAL A 85 -0.69 3.92 0.26
C VAL A 85 -1.08 3.69 1.72
N GLN A 86 -1.96 2.72 1.98
CA GLN A 86 -2.54 2.48 3.31
C GLN A 86 -2.14 1.15 3.95
N GLY A 87 -1.69 0.18 3.15
CA GLY A 87 -1.12 -1.08 3.61
C GLY A 87 0.27 -1.28 3.03
N ALA A 88 1.15 -1.87 3.82
CA ALA A 88 2.50 -2.20 3.40
C ALA A 88 3.01 -3.40 4.20
N ALA A 89 3.61 -4.39 3.53
CA ALA A 89 4.23 -5.55 4.15
C ALA A 89 5.38 -6.07 3.28
N LEU A 90 6.40 -6.68 3.88
CA LEU A 90 7.39 -7.42 3.12
C LEU A 90 6.86 -8.80 2.79
N HIS A 91 7.05 -9.21 1.54
CA HIS A 91 6.86 -10.60 1.15
C HIS A 91 7.85 -11.50 1.93
N PRO A 92 7.39 -12.58 2.59
CA PRO A 92 8.18 -13.31 3.58
C PRO A 92 9.37 -14.06 2.99
N GLU A 93 9.33 -14.41 1.69
CA GLU A 93 10.43 -15.10 1.01
C GLU A 93 11.37 -14.14 0.27
N THR A 94 10.83 -13.29 -0.61
CA THR A 94 11.62 -12.37 -1.44
C THR A 94 12.09 -11.11 -0.72
N GLY A 95 11.46 -10.73 0.39
CA GLY A 95 11.74 -9.46 1.09
C GLY A 95 11.27 -8.22 0.33
N ARG A 96 10.52 -8.40 -0.77
CA ARG A 96 9.98 -7.30 -1.57
C ARG A 96 8.87 -6.60 -0.82
N LEU A 97 8.88 -5.28 -0.79
CA LEU A 97 7.77 -4.50 -0.25
C LEU A 97 6.54 -4.66 -1.15
N TRP A 98 5.41 -5.03 -0.58
CA TRP A 98 4.11 -4.98 -1.23
C TRP A 98 3.26 -3.91 -0.57
N VAL A 99 2.44 -3.23 -1.37
CA VAL A 99 1.62 -2.12 -0.89
C VAL A 99 0.19 -2.18 -1.44
N SER A 100 -0.76 -1.77 -0.61
CA SER A 100 -2.13 -1.46 -1.05
C SER A 100 -2.30 0.06 -1.14
N ASN A 101 -2.80 0.52 -2.29
CA ASN A 101 -2.95 1.93 -2.63
C ASN A 101 -4.43 2.25 -2.88
N HIS A 102 -4.93 3.33 -2.27
CA HIS A 102 -6.28 3.83 -2.54
C HIS A 102 -6.32 4.53 -3.88
N GLY A 103 -7.22 4.09 -4.76
CA GLY A 103 -7.63 4.80 -5.95
C GLY A 103 -8.60 5.94 -5.63
N PRO A 104 -9.04 6.71 -6.64
CA PRO A 104 -10.06 7.74 -6.50
C PRO A 104 -11.45 7.12 -6.31
N ARG A 105 -12.40 7.33 -7.24
CA ARG A 105 -13.67 6.58 -7.26
C ARG A 105 -13.43 5.23 -7.94
N GLY A 106 -13.06 4.23 -7.15
CA GLY A 106 -12.56 2.95 -7.68
C GLY A 106 -11.06 3.00 -7.97
N GLY A 107 -10.52 1.91 -8.51
CA GLY A 107 -9.12 1.82 -8.91
C GLY A 107 -8.13 1.70 -7.75
N ASP A 108 -8.55 1.17 -6.61
CA ASP A 108 -7.59 0.72 -5.60
C ASP A 108 -6.71 -0.36 -6.21
N GLY A 109 -5.47 -0.52 -5.73
CA GLY A 109 -4.54 -1.49 -6.29
C GLY A 109 -3.59 -2.11 -5.28
N LEU A 110 -3.18 -3.34 -5.53
CA LEU A 110 -2.07 -4.03 -4.87
C LEU A 110 -0.85 -4.04 -5.78
N TYR A 111 0.32 -3.71 -5.25
CA TYR A 111 1.56 -3.62 -6.02
C TYR A 111 2.71 -4.31 -5.29
N ALA A 112 3.53 -5.06 -6.02
CA ALA A 112 4.86 -5.47 -5.59
C ALA A 112 5.86 -4.36 -5.97
N VAL A 113 6.41 -3.67 -4.98
CA VAL A 113 7.21 -2.46 -5.18
C VAL A 113 8.66 -2.81 -5.51
N ARG A 114 9.20 -2.20 -6.57
CA ARG A 114 10.60 -2.33 -6.98
C ARG A 114 11.28 -0.96 -7.07
N PRO A 115 12.62 -0.94 -6.93
CA PRO A 115 13.39 0.29 -6.99
C PRO A 115 13.23 0.97 -8.36
N GLY A 116 12.92 2.27 -8.35
CA GLY A 116 12.97 3.14 -9.53
C GLY A 116 11.74 3.05 -10.42
N GLU A 117 10.77 2.19 -10.08
CA GLU A 117 9.55 2.00 -10.85
C GLU A 117 8.53 3.14 -10.64
N ASN A 118 7.67 3.30 -11.65
CA ASN A 118 6.57 4.26 -11.68
C ASN A 118 5.22 3.52 -11.76
N TYR A 119 4.40 3.65 -10.71
CA TYR A 119 3.09 3.00 -10.61
C TYR A 119 1.94 3.80 -11.27
N GLY A 120 2.29 4.91 -11.90
CA GLY A 120 1.49 5.52 -12.95
C GLY A 120 0.39 6.49 -12.51
N TRP A 121 0.05 6.64 -11.24
CA TRP A 121 -0.86 7.72 -10.81
C TRP A 121 -0.23 9.10 -11.08
N PRO A 122 -1.00 10.12 -11.55
CA PRO A 122 -2.35 10.08 -12.09
C PRO A 122 -2.38 9.83 -13.61
N VAL A 123 -1.22 9.56 -14.25
CA VAL A 123 -1.10 9.32 -15.70
C VAL A 123 -2.03 8.20 -16.16
N ILE A 124 -2.08 7.11 -15.40
CA ILE A 124 -3.03 6.01 -15.54
C ILE A 124 -3.85 5.82 -14.26
N SER A 125 -5.09 5.37 -14.43
CA SER A 125 -5.98 5.06 -13.30
C SER A 125 -7.06 4.06 -13.71
N TRP A 126 -7.34 3.12 -12.81
CA TRP A 126 -8.49 2.20 -12.91
C TRP A 126 -9.79 2.78 -12.32
N GLY A 127 -9.71 3.96 -11.72
CA GLY A 127 -10.85 4.71 -11.17
C GLY A 127 -11.07 6.05 -11.90
N THR A 128 -12.15 6.74 -11.52
CA THR A 128 -12.53 8.06 -12.05
C THR A 128 -12.44 9.14 -10.98
N HIS A 129 -12.57 10.41 -11.37
CA HIS A 129 -12.90 11.47 -10.43
C HIS A 129 -14.23 11.14 -9.72
N TYR A 130 -14.45 11.69 -8.53
CA TYR A 130 -15.67 11.40 -7.76
C TYR A 130 -16.96 11.85 -8.48
N ASP A 131 -16.86 12.86 -9.36
CA ASP A 131 -17.94 13.31 -10.24
C ASP A 131 -18.16 12.40 -11.48
N GLY A 132 -17.35 11.35 -11.64
CA GLY A 132 -17.47 10.37 -12.73
C GLY A 132 -16.60 10.66 -13.95
N ARG A 133 -15.98 11.84 -14.05
CA ARG A 133 -15.07 12.15 -15.17
C ARG A 133 -13.82 11.25 -15.14
N PRO A 134 -13.26 10.90 -16.30
CA PRO A 134 -12.03 10.10 -16.34
C PRO A 134 -10.84 10.85 -15.71
N ILE A 135 -9.98 10.14 -14.98
CA ILE A 135 -8.67 10.67 -14.55
C ILE A 135 -7.77 10.73 -15.78
N ASN A 136 -7.16 11.89 -16.05
CA ASN A 136 -6.17 12.09 -17.12
C ASN A 136 -6.55 11.44 -18.47
N GLY A 137 -7.77 11.70 -18.94
CA GLY A 137 -8.28 11.15 -20.21
C GLY A 137 -8.69 9.68 -20.17
N GLY A 138 -8.61 9.02 -19.01
CA GLY A 138 -9.14 7.67 -18.78
C GLY A 138 -8.16 6.56 -19.14
N LEU A 139 -6.88 6.90 -19.29
CA LEU A 139 -5.83 5.95 -19.63
C LEU A 139 -5.67 4.93 -18.49
N ARG A 140 -5.64 3.64 -18.82
CA ARG A 140 -5.46 2.54 -17.86
C ARG A 140 -4.07 1.89 -17.93
N GLN A 141 -3.41 2.05 -19.07
CA GLN A 141 -2.11 1.47 -19.35
C GLN A 141 -1.27 2.42 -20.21
N ARG A 142 0.04 2.40 -19.99
CA ARG A 142 1.03 3.11 -20.80
C ARG A 142 2.35 2.38 -20.65
N GLU A 143 3.13 2.34 -21.71
CA GLU A 143 4.49 1.81 -21.66
C GLU A 143 5.32 2.52 -20.57
N GLY A 144 6.14 1.73 -19.86
CA GLY A 144 6.95 2.22 -18.75
C GLY A 144 6.22 2.42 -17.42
N LEU A 145 4.90 2.22 -17.35
CA LEU A 145 4.12 2.32 -16.12
C LEU A 145 3.68 0.93 -15.61
N VAL A 146 3.88 0.71 -14.32
CA VAL A 146 3.60 -0.58 -13.68
C VAL A 146 2.12 -0.75 -13.40
N GLN A 147 1.58 -1.91 -13.77
CA GLN A 147 0.19 -2.28 -13.49
C GLN A 147 0.04 -2.88 -12.08
N PRO A 148 -1.12 -2.70 -11.44
CA PRO A 148 -1.41 -3.40 -10.20
C PRO A 148 -1.50 -4.92 -10.43
N LEU A 149 -1.06 -5.70 -9.46
CA LEU A 149 -1.24 -7.16 -9.43
C LEU A 149 -2.73 -7.53 -9.37
N VAL A 150 -3.50 -6.68 -8.72
CA VAL A 150 -4.97 -6.69 -8.71
C VAL A 150 -5.48 -5.29 -8.44
N HIS A 151 -6.60 -4.92 -9.07
CA HIS A 151 -7.28 -3.67 -8.79
C HIS A 151 -8.73 -3.89 -8.33
N TRP A 152 -9.27 -2.94 -7.56
CA TRP A 152 -10.66 -2.95 -7.10
C TRP A 152 -11.43 -1.75 -7.63
N THR A 153 -12.39 -2.03 -8.51
CA THR A 153 -13.38 -1.07 -9.02
C THR A 153 -14.75 -1.76 -8.96
N PRO A 154 -15.66 -1.38 -8.03
CA PRO A 154 -15.56 -0.26 -7.08
C PRO A 154 -14.48 -0.42 -6.01
N SER A 155 -14.08 0.71 -5.42
CA SER A 155 -13.04 0.78 -4.38
C SER A 155 -13.51 0.06 -3.10
N ILE A 156 -12.64 -0.76 -2.53
CA ILE A 156 -12.83 -1.37 -1.20
C ILE A 156 -12.19 -0.52 -0.10
N ALA A 157 -11.39 0.48 -0.48
CA ALA A 157 -10.50 1.27 0.36
C ALA A 157 -9.61 0.35 1.21
N PRO A 158 -8.66 -0.38 0.60
CA PRO A 158 -7.82 -1.35 1.30
C PRO A 158 -6.97 -0.66 2.36
N SER A 159 -6.69 -1.35 3.46
CA SER A 159 -6.00 -0.77 4.60
C SER A 159 -4.76 -1.60 4.94
N GLY A 160 -4.55 -1.97 6.20
CA GLY A 160 -3.44 -2.83 6.62
C GLY A 160 -3.28 -4.06 5.72
N LEU A 161 -2.03 -4.43 5.49
CA LEU A 161 -1.62 -5.54 4.64
C LEU A 161 -0.66 -6.41 5.46
N THR A 162 -0.82 -7.73 5.38
CA THR A 162 0.13 -8.68 5.98
C THR A 162 0.22 -9.94 5.13
N PHE A 163 1.33 -10.67 5.25
CA PHE A 163 1.46 -12.02 4.69
C PHE A 163 1.33 -13.03 5.81
N TYR A 164 0.66 -14.14 5.53
CA TYR A 164 0.46 -15.20 6.50
C TYR A 164 1.48 -16.32 6.32
N SER A 165 2.18 -16.69 7.39
CA SER A 165 3.27 -17.66 7.41
C SER A 165 3.11 -18.75 8.48
N SER A 166 2.13 -18.61 9.37
CA SER A 166 1.88 -19.52 10.49
C SER A 166 1.28 -20.87 10.07
N ASP A 167 1.56 -21.92 10.84
CA ASP A 167 0.96 -23.25 10.69
C ASP A 167 -0.36 -23.40 11.47
N LEU A 168 -0.83 -22.35 12.16
CA LEU A 168 -2.12 -22.38 12.87
C LEU A 168 -3.32 -22.57 11.93
N MET A 169 -3.22 -22.03 10.71
CA MET A 169 -4.21 -22.11 9.63
C MET A 169 -3.43 -22.44 8.34
N PRO A 170 -2.95 -23.68 8.17
CA PRO A 170 -2.01 -24.06 7.11
C PRO A 170 -2.50 -23.69 5.71
N GLU A 171 -3.80 -23.75 5.47
CA GLU A 171 -4.42 -23.39 4.21
C GLU A 171 -4.23 -21.91 3.85
N TRP A 172 -3.94 -21.04 4.83
CA TRP A 172 -3.69 -19.61 4.61
C TRP A 172 -2.22 -19.29 4.36
N LYS A 173 -1.30 -20.22 4.59
CA LYS A 173 0.15 -20.00 4.45
C LYS A 173 0.52 -19.55 3.03
N GLY A 174 1.36 -18.53 2.93
CA GLY A 174 1.79 -17.92 1.66
C GLY A 174 0.81 -16.89 1.07
N ASN A 175 -0.38 -16.72 1.64
CA ASN A 175 -1.34 -15.73 1.16
C ASN A 175 -1.13 -14.36 1.81
N ALA A 176 -1.61 -13.31 1.15
CA ALA A 176 -1.69 -11.98 1.72
C ALA A 176 -3.10 -11.68 2.23
N PHE A 177 -3.20 -10.77 3.19
CA PHE A 177 -4.44 -10.33 3.80
C PHE A 177 -4.49 -8.81 3.84
N SER A 178 -5.59 -8.24 3.38
CA SER A 178 -5.84 -6.80 3.45
C SER A 178 -7.14 -6.53 4.21
N GLY A 179 -7.09 -5.63 5.19
CA GLY A 179 -8.31 -5.01 5.69
C GLY A 179 -8.97 -4.15 4.60
N ALA A 180 -10.27 -3.91 4.71
CA ALA A 180 -11.01 -3.00 3.83
C ALA A 180 -11.89 -2.04 4.65
N LEU A 181 -11.76 -0.75 4.38
CA LEU A 181 -12.49 0.30 5.06
C LEU A 181 -13.89 0.47 4.47
N ALA A 182 -13.98 0.78 3.17
CA ALA A 182 -15.26 0.96 2.50
C ALA A 182 -15.93 -0.39 2.24
N GLY A 183 -15.12 -1.40 1.90
CA GLY A 183 -15.58 -2.77 1.64
C GLY A 183 -16.06 -3.53 2.88
N ARG A 184 -15.74 -3.05 4.10
CA ARG A 184 -16.16 -3.65 5.38
C ARG A 184 -15.94 -5.16 5.48
N MET A 185 -14.72 -5.59 5.15
CA MET A 185 -14.34 -7.00 5.08
C MET A 185 -12.85 -7.17 5.30
N LEU A 186 -12.43 -8.39 5.61
CA LEU A 186 -11.05 -8.84 5.42
C LEU A 186 -10.97 -9.50 4.06
N VAL A 187 -9.97 -9.15 3.25
CA VAL A 187 -9.73 -9.77 1.94
C VAL A 187 -8.52 -10.68 2.06
N ARG A 188 -8.71 -11.97 1.82
CA ARG A 188 -7.62 -12.92 1.60
C ARG A 188 -7.27 -12.94 0.11
N ILE A 189 -5.99 -12.78 -0.19
CA ILE A 189 -5.43 -12.68 -1.53
C ILE A 189 -4.55 -13.92 -1.72
N VAL A 190 -5.02 -14.85 -2.55
CA VAL A 190 -4.35 -16.12 -2.80
C VAL A 190 -3.32 -15.93 -3.90
N LEU A 191 -2.09 -16.36 -3.62
CA LEU A 191 -0.93 -16.09 -4.46
C LEU A 191 -0.35 -17.38 -5.06
N ASP A 192 0.15 -17.26 -6.29
CA ASP A 192 1.08 -18.19 -6.94
C ASP A 192 2.32 -17.40 -7.38
N GLY A 193 3.36 -17.42 -6.55
CA GLY A 193 4.45 -16.45 -6.63
C GLY A 193 3.92 -15.02 -6.47
N GLU A 194 4.20 -14.14 -7.44
CA GLU A 194 3.64 -12.78 -7.44
C GLU A 194 2.27 -12.66 -8.11
N LYS A 195 1.71 -13.75 -8.64
CA LYS A 195 0.40 -13.72 -9.31
C LYS A 195 -0.72 -13.85 -8.29
N VAL A 196 -1.70 -12.95 -8.38
CA VAL A 196 -2.96 -13.09 -7.64
C VAL A 196 -3.87 -14.05 -8.40
N ILE A 197 -4.11 -15.23 -7.85
CA ILE A 197 -4.91 -16.28 -8.50
C ILE A 197 -6.35 -16.35 -7.98
N ARG A 198 -6.60 -15.88 -6.75
CA ARG A 198 -7.95 -15.83 -6.17
C ARG A 198 -8.04 -14.76 -5.09
N GLN A 199 -9.25 -14.26 -4.85
CA GLN A 199 -9.58 -13.39 -3.72
C GLN A 199 -10.79 -13.94 -2.98
N GLU A 200 -10.72 -13.97 -1.66
CA GLU A 200 -11.82 -14.39 -0.78
C GLU A 200 -12.18 -13.21 0.15
N ARG A 201 -13.48 -12.95 0.27
CA ARG A 201 -14.02 -11.91 1.17
C ARG A 201 -14.46 -12.60 2.46
N LEU A 202 -13.85 -12.20 3.56
CA LEU A 202 -14.05 -12.76 4.88
C LEU A 202 -14.67 -11.72 5.81
N LEU A 203 -15.39 -12.17 6.84
CA LEU A 203 -15.96 -11.33 7.90
C LEU A 203 -16.95 -10.26 7.39
N THR A 204 -17.57 -10.47 6.24
CA THR A 204 -18.51 -9.53 5.60
C THR A 204 -19.79 -9.33 6.40
N ASP A 205 -20.15 -10.31 7.23
CA ASP A 205 -21.31 -10.34 8.11
C ASP A 205 -21.13 -9.46 9.37
N LEU A 206 -19.88 -9.20 9.79
CA LEU A 206 -19.60 -8.37 10.96
C LEU A 206 -19.86 -6.87 10.71
N GLY A 207 -19.90 -6.44 9.45
CA GLY A 207 -20.16 -5.04 9.08
C GLY A 207 -19.10 -4.02 9.54
N HIS A 208 -17.96 -4.47 10.07
CA HIS A 208 -16.89 -3.61 10.54
C HIS A 208 -16.03 -3.07 9.39
N ARG A 209 -15.54 -1.83 9.55
CA ARG A 209 -14.45 -1.29 8.74
C ARG A 209 -13.15 -1.80 9.33
N PHE A 210 -12.31 -2.49 8.57
CA PHE A 210 -11.04 -3.02 9.10
C PHE A 210 -9.88 -2.07 8.73
N ARG A 211 -9.19 -1.55 9.75
CA ARG A 211 -8.05 -0.61 9.62
C ARG A 211 -6.73 -1.33 9.46
N ASP A 212 -6.50 -2.37 10.25
CA ASP A 212 -5.24 -3.10 10.22
C ASP A 212 -5.45 -4.59 10.37
N VAL A 213 -4.50 -5.36 9.85
CA VAL A 213 -4.42 -6.81 10.02
C VAL A 213 -2.95 -7.19 10.15
N GLN A 214 -2.63 -8.00 11.16
CA GLN A 214 -1.28 -8.53 11.39
C GLN A 214 -1.35 -9.98 11.85
N GLN A 215 -0.36 -10.79 11.46
CA GLN A 215 -0.16 -12.08 12.10
C GLN A 215 0.49 -11.88 13.48
N GLY A 216 -0.16 -12.38 14.53
CA GLY A 216 0.39 -12.38 15.88
C GLY A 216 1.44 -13.48 16.09
N PRO A 217 2.20 -13.41 17.19
CA PRO A 217 3.18 -14.44 17.55
C PRO A 217 2.53 -15.79 17.87
N ASP A 218 1.24 -15.78 18.22
CA ASP A 218 0.41 -16.98 18.41
C ASP A 218 -0.06 -17.59 17.09
N GLY A 219 0.30 -16.98 15.95
CA GLY A 219 -0.07 -17.43 14.63
C GLY A 219 -1.48 -17.05 14.18
N ALA A 220 -2.27 -16.37 15.02
CA ALA A 220 -3.59 -15.87 14.65
C ALA A 220 -3.48 -14.58 13.83
N LEU A 221 -4.55 -14.22 13.10
CA LEU A 221 -4.67 -12.87 12.54
C LEU A 221 -5.32 -11.95 13.57
N TRP A 222 -4.67 -10.83 13.87
CA TRP A 222 -5.19 -9.77 14.71
C TRP A 222 -5.64 -8.60 13.86
N LEU A 223 -6.88 -8.14 14.06
CA LEU A 223 -7.51 -7.10 13.26
C LEU A 223 -7.90 -5.91 14.13
N LEU A 224 -7.68 -4.70 13.62
CA LEU A 224 -8.18 -3.46 14.23
C LEU A 224 -9.35 -2.91 13.41
N THR A 225 -10.42 -2.47 14.06
CA THR A 225 -11.56 -1.83 13.40
C THR A 225 -11.49 -0.31 13.43
N ASP A 226 -11.97 0.34 12.35
CA ASP A 226 -12.01 1.79 12.14
C ASP A 226 -13.38 2.34 12.58
N ALA A 227 -13.56 2.53 13.89
CA ALA A 227 -14.78 3.06 14.50
C ALA A 227 -14.45 3.92 15.73
N ARG A 228 -15.42 4.71 16.21
CA ARG A 228 -15.28 5.46 17.48
C ARG A 228 -15.03 4.50 18.64
N ASP A 229 -15.85 3.47 18.73
CA ASP A 229 -15.67 2.35 19.67
C ASP A 229 -15.03 1.17 18.91
N GLY A 230 -13.78 1.38 18.49
CA GLY A 230 -13.00 0.38 17.76
C GLY A 230 -12.72 -0.87 18.60
N ALA A 231 -12.44 -1.97 17.92
CA ALA A 231 -12.17 -3.28 18.53
C ALA A 231 -10.85 -3.85 17.99
N LEU A 232 -10.17 -4.58 18.87
CA LEU A 232 -9.11 -5.51 18.52
C LEU A 232 -9.73 -6.91 18.47
N LEU A 233 -9.72 -7.53 17.30
CA LEU A 233 -10.29 -8.84 17.06
C LEU A 233 -9.17 -9.83 16.81
N ARG A 234 -9.30 -11.04 17.36
CA ARG A 234 -8.41 -12.16 17.09
C ARG A 234 -9.16 -13.19 16.24
N LEU A 235 -8.59 -13.56 15.10
CA LEU A 235 -9.12 -14.53 14.16
C LEU A 235 -8.22 -15.77 14.15
N ALA A 236 -8.78 -16.88 14.61
CA ALA A 236 -8.11 -18.17 14.77
C ALA A 236 -9.13 -19.33 14.55
N PRO A 237 -8.66 -20.58 14.36
CA PRO A 237 -9.53 -21.74 14.33
C PRO A 237 -10.35 -21.87 15.63
N PRO A 238 -11.55 -22.51 15.58
CA PRO A 238 -12.33 -22.76 16.78
C PRO A 238 -11.54 -23.53 17.85
N GLY A 239 -11.63 -23.07 19.10
CA GLY A 239 -10.99 -23.72 20.25
C GLY A 239 -9.48 -23.47 20.40
N ARG A 240 -8.92 -22.45 19.74
CA ARG A 240 -7.53 -22.02 19.85
C ARG A 240 -7.37 -20.52 20.07
#